data_AF-A0A7X2SXF4-F1
#
_entry.id   AF-A0A7X2SXF4-F1
#
_cell.length_a   1.000
_cell.length_b   1.000
_cell.length_c   1.000
_cell.angle_alpha   90.00
_cell.angle_beta   90.00
_cell.angle_gamma   90.00
#
_symmetry.space_group_name_H-M   'P 1'
#
loop_
_entity.id
_entity.type
_entity.pdbx_description
1 polymer ?
#
loop_
_entity_poly.entity_id
_entity_poly.type
_entity_poly.pdbx_seq_one_letter_code
_entity_poly.pdbx_strand_id
1 'polypeptide(L)'
;MPYIVALTGGIGSGKSTIAQAFAASGVEIIDADLIAREVVEPGTPALQAIQARYGTSIVTDEGKLDRSRLRDIIFQQPEEKSWLN
;
A
#
# COMPACT_ATOMS: atom_id res chain seq x y z
N MET A 1 6.84 3.62 -25.09
CA MET A 1 6.24 2.88 -23.96
C MET A 1 7.29 1.91 -23.44
N PRO A 2 7.58 1.88 -22.13
CA PRO A 2 8.52 0.92 -21.57
C PRO A 2 7.97 -0.50 -21.67
N TYR A 3 8.86 -1.49 -21.74
CA TYR A 3 8.50 -2.90 -21.62
C TYR A 3 8.31 -3.23 -20.13
N ILE A 4 7.17 -3.79 -19.76
CA ILE A 4 6.80 -4.02 -18.35
C ILE A 4 6.82 -5.52 -18.05
N VAL A 5 7.58 -5.91 -17.02
CA VAL A 5 7.63 -7.28 -16.51
C VAL A 5 7.08 -7.28 -15.09
N ALA A 6 5.98 -8.02 -14.85
CA ALA A 6 5.40 -8.17 -13.53
C ALA A 6 6.09 -9.31 -12.77
N LEU A 7 6.72 -8.99 -11.63
CA LEU A 7 7.28 -9.97 -10.70
C LEU A 7 6.28 -10.26 -9.58
N THR A 8 5.82 -11.51 -9.49
CA THR A 8 4.88 -11.96 -8.46
C THR A 8 5.34 -13.28 -7.83
N GLY A 9 4.68 -13.70 -6.75
CA GLY A 9 5.04 -14.89 -5.98
C GLY A 9 4.49 -14.84 -4.55
N GLY A 10 4.37 -16.02 -3.94
CA GLY A 10 3.85 -16.17 -2.57
C GLY A 10 4.72 -15.53 -1.49
N ILE A 11 4.24 -15.57 -0.25
CA ILE A 11 5.03 -15.15 0.93
C ILE A 11 6.26 -16.06 1.03
N GLY A 12 7.44 -15.47 1.27
CA GLY A 12 8.69 -16.23 1.39
C GLY A 12 9.30 -16.72 0.07
N SER A 13 8.73 -16.38 -1.09
CA SER A 13 9.22 -16.90 -2.38
C SER A 13 10.49 -16.22 -2.93
N GLY A 14 11.12 -15.32 -2.17
CA GLY A 14 12.34 -14.62 -2.60
C GLY A 14 12.14 -13.51 -3.65
N LYS A 15 10.92 -12.96 -3.81
CA LYS A 15 10.66 -11.86 -4.76
C LYS A 15 11.63 -10.69 -4.61
N SER A 16 11.87 -10.24 -3.38
CA SER A 16 12.77 -9.13 -3.09
C SER A 16 14.21 -9.43 -3.54
N THR A 17 14.66 -10.69 -3.39
CA THR A 17 15.97 -11.14 -3.88
C THR A 17 16.08 -11.03 -5.40
N ILE A 18 15.04 -11.48 -6.12
CA ILE A 18 15.00 -11.40 -7.59
C ILE A 18 14.88 -9.95 -8.06
N ALA A 19 14.05 -9.14 -7.41
CA ALA A 19 13.93 -7.71 -7.70
C ALA A 19 15.27 -6.98 -7.55
N GLN A 20 16.04 -7.30 -6.49
CA GLN A 20 17.39 -6.77 -6.29
C GLN A 20 18.37 -7.22 -7.37
N ALA A 21 18.28 -8.46 -7.85
CA ALA A 21 19.12 -8.93 -8.95
C ALA A 21 18.83 -8.18 -10.27
N PHE A 22 17.56 -7.89 -10.56
CA PHE A 22 17.17 -7.02 -11.68
C PHE A 22 17.69 -5.60 -11.50
N ALA A 23 17.54 -5.02 -10.30
CA ALA A 23 18.06 -3.69 -9.98
C ALA A 23 19.58 -3.59 -10.18
N ALA A 24 20.34 -4.59 -9.71
CA ALA A 24 21.79 -4.67 -9.90
C ALA A 24 22.20 -4.79 -11.38
N SER A 25 21.29 -5.22 -12.25
CA SER A 25 21.47 -5.27 -13.70
C SER A 25 21.04 -3.98 -14.42
N GLY A 26 20.68 -2.93 -13.67
CA GLY A 26 20.26 -1.64 -14.20
C GLY A 26 18.78 -1.53 -14.54
N VAL A 27 17.95 -2.50 -14.11
CA VAL A 27 16.49 -2.44 -14.31
C VAL A 27 15.85 -1.61 -13.20
N GLU A 28 15.05 -0.62 -13.58
CA GLU A 28 14.24 0.15 -12.63
C GLU A 28 13.16 -0.74 -11.99
N ILE A 29 13.07 -0.69 -10.66
CA ILE A 29 12.10 -1.48 -9.90
C ILE A 29 10.97 -0.57 -9.44
N ILE A 30 9.75 -0.93 -9.82
CA ILE A 30 8.51 -0.31 -9.35
C ILE A 30 7.88 -1.26 -8.34
N ASP A 31 7.91 -0.88 -7.06
CA ASP A 31 7.36 -1.69 -5.96
C ASP A 31 5.92 -1.25 -5.63
N ALA A 32 4.96 -2.14 -5.91
CA ALA A 32 3.55 -1.88 -5.63
C ALA A 32 3.24 -1.75 -4.13
N ASP A 33 3.96 -2.48 -3.25
CA ASP A 33 3.77 -2.39 -1.81
C ASP A 33 4.28 -1.07 -1.24
N LEU A 34 5.30 -0.48 -1.89
CA LEU A 34 5.79 0.86 -1.56
C LEU A 34 4.78 1.92 -2.02
N ILE A 35 4.37 1.87 -3.29
CA ILE A 35 3.40 2.82 -3.86
C ILE A 35 2.09 2.82 -3.08
N ALA A 36 1.60 1.63 -2.69
CA ALA A 36 0.39 1.51 -1.88
C ALA A 36 0.50 2.20 -0.51
N ARG A 37 1.71 2.40 0.02
CA ARG A 37 1.93 3.18 1.25
C ARG A 37 1.97 4.67 0.94
N GLU A 38 2.70 5.05 -0.11
CA GLU A 38 2.85 6.45 -0.52
C GLU A 38 1.52 7.12 -0.85
N VAL A 39 0.57 6.39 -1.46
CA VAL A 39 -0.74 6.96 -1.80
C VAL A 39 -1.58 7.35 -0.58
N VAL A 40 -1.27 6.85 0.61
CA VAL A 40 -1.97 7.15 1.89
C VAL A 40 -1.07 7.87 2.91
N GLU A 41 0.04 8.45 2.47
CA GLU A 41 0.88 9.28 3.33
C GLU A 41 0.16 10.59 3.75
N PRO A 42 0.64 11.28 4.81
CA PRO A 42 0.10 12.55 5.25
C PRO A 42 -0.03 13.56 4.10
N GLY A 43 -1.21 14.18 3.99
CA GLY A 43 -1.49 15.19 2.97
C GLY A 43 -1.99 14.65 1.63
N THR A 44 -2.05 13.33 1.44
CA THR A 44 -2.64 12.78 0.21
C THR A 44 -4.17 12.81 0.22
N PRO A 45 -4.82 12.92 -0.96
CA PRO A 45 -6.28 12.85 -1.05
C PRO A 45 -6.87 11.54 -0.53
N ALA A 46 -6.17 10.41 -0.70
CA ALA A 46 -6.66 9.12 -0.23
C ALA A 46 -6.71 9.06 1.29
N LEU A 47 -5.67 9.55 1.99
CA LEU A 47 -5.69 9.60 3.45
C LEU A 47 -6.80 10.54 3.96
N GLN A 48 -7.01 11.68 3.30
CA GLN A 48 -8.09 12.60 3.64
C GLN A 48 -9.48 11.94 3.49
N ALA A 49 -9.70 11.18 2.41
CA ALA A 49 -10.95 10.45 2.20
C ALA A 49 -11.17 9.37 3.26
N ILE A 50 -10.12 8.63 3.63
CA ILE A 50 -10.17 7.62 4.70
C ILE A 50 -10.47 8.30 6.05
N GLN A 51 -9.80 9.42 6.36
CA GLN A 51 -10.04 10.19 7.58
C GLN A 51 -11.45 10.78 7.63
N ALA A 52 -11.99 11.26 6.50
CA ALA A 52 -13.35 11.79 6.44
C ALA A 52 -14.41 10.72 6.72
N ARG A 53 -14.15 9.47 6.33
CA ARG A 53 -15.07 8.34 6.55
C ARG A 53 -15.00 7.79 7.97
N TYR A 54 -13.80 7.56 8.51
CA TYR A 54 -13.60 6.87 9.80
C TYR A 54 -13.24 7.82 10.96
N GLY A 55 -13.18 9.11 10.70
CA GLY A 55 -12.81 10.14 11.65
C GLY A 55 -11.31 10.16 11.97
N THR A 56 -10.94 11.02 12.92
CA THR A 56 -9.53 11.20 13.34
C THR A 56 -8.90 9.95 13.95
N SER A 57 -9.72 9.00 14.42
CA SER A 57 -9.24 7.76 15.05
C SER A 57 -8.46 6.83 14.10
N ILE A 58 -8.59 7.02 12.78
CA ILE A 58 -7.88 6.23 11.77
C ILE A 58 -6.47 6.77 11.46
N VAL A 59 -6.11 7.90 12.06
CA VAL A 59 -4.83 8.57 11.86
C VAL A 59 -4.08 8.55 13.19
N THR A 60 -2.78 8.26 13.15
CA THR A 60 -1.89 8.31 14.32
C THR A 60 -1.62 9.76 14.74
N ASP A 61 -1.02 9.96 15.91
CA ASP A 61 -0.62 11.29 16.39
C ASP A 61 0.38 12.00 15.44
N GLU A 62 1.08 11.23 14.61
CA GLU A 62 2.01 11.74 13.58
C GLU A 62 1.29 12.14 12.27
N GLY A 63 -0.03 12.00 12.19
CA GLY A 63 -0.79 12.30 10.98
C GLY A 63 -0.79 11.19 9.92
N LYS A 64 -0.28 9.99 10.25
CA LYS A 64 -0.19 8.85 9.32
C LYS A 64 -1.37 7.89 9.47
N LEU A 65 -1.67 7.11 8.44
CA LEU A 65 -2.70 6.08 8.51
C LEU A 65 -2.38 5.01 9.58
N ASP A 66 -3.31 4.76 10.50
CA ASP A 66 -3.30 3.55 11.33
C ASP A 66 -3.79 2.36 10.50
N ARG A 67 -2.83 1.68 9.86
CA ARG A 67 -3.09 0.53 8.99
C ARG A 67 -3.66 -0.67 9.74
N SER A 68 -3.36 -0.84 11.02
CA SER A 68 -3.88 -1.94 11.81
C SER A 68 -5.36 -1.72 12.09
N ARG A 69 -5.73 -0.51 12.50
CA ARG A 69 -7.14 -0.16 12.72
C ARG A 69 -7.95 -0.20 11.42
N LEU A 70 -7.41 0.32 10.31
CA LEU A 70 -8.08 0.20 9.01
C LEU A 70 -8.29 -1.26 8.62
N ARG A 71 -7.27 -2.11 8.84
CA ARG A 71 -7.36 -3.55 8.62
C ARG A 71 -8.52 -4.16 9.41
N ASP A 72 -8.61 -3.86 10.70
CA ASP A 72 -9.66 -4.42 11.55
C ASP A 72 -11.06 -4.05 11.04
N ILE A 73 -11.26 -2.79 10.60
CA ILE A 73 -12.53 -2.32 10.02
C ILE A 73 -12.88 -3.12 8.75
N ILE A 74 -11.98 -3.16 7.76
CA ILE A 74 -12.27 -3.77 6.46
C ILE A 74 -12.42 -5.30 6.52
N PHE A 75 -11.85 -5.96 7.52
CA PHE A 75 -12.01 -7.40 7.72
C PHE A 75 -13.29 -7.75 8.50
N GLN A 76 -13.82 -6.82 9.31
CA GLN A 76 -15.10 -6.98 9.99
C GLN A 76 -16.30 -6.63 9.10
N GLN A 77 -16.11 -5.73 8.13
CA GLN A 77 -17.18 -5.19 7.28
C GLN A 77 -16.81 -5.33 5.79
N PRO A 78 -17.33 -6.34 5.08
CA PRO A 78 -17.02 -6.56 3.65
C PRO A 78 -17.31 -5.35 2.75
N GLU A 79 -18.33 -4.56 3.07
CA GLU A 79 -18.69 -3.31 2.39
C GLU A 79 -17.59 -2.25 2.49
N GLU A 80 -16.88 -2.18 3.61
CA GLU A 80 -15.77 -1.24 3.81
C GLU A 80 -14.55 -1.63 2.98
N LYS A 81 -14.30 -2.94 2.83
CA LYS A 81 -13.30 -3.44 1.89
C LYS A 81 -13.63 -3.04 0.45
N SER A 82 -14.91 -3.06 0.07
CA SER A 82 -15.31 -2.63 -1.27
C SER A 82 -15.19 -1.13 -1.48
N TRP A 83 -15.43 -0.32 -0.46
CA TRP A 83 -15.28 1.13 -0.54
C TRP A 83 -13.82 1.57 -0.63
N LEU A 84 -12.91 0.83 0.02
CA LEU A 84 -11.48 1.14 0.04
C LEU A 84 -10.76 0.82 -1.28
N ASN A 85 -11.27 -0.12 -2.09
CA ASN A 85 -10.69 -0.53 -3.38
C ASN A 85 -11.12 0.40 -4.52
#